data_AF-A0A1F2V9X3-F1
#
_entry.id   AF-A0A1F2V9X3-F1
#
_cell.length_a   1.000
_cell.length_b   1.000
_cell.length_c   1.000
_cell.angle_alpha   90.00
_cell.angle_beta   90.00
_cell.angle_gamma   90.00
#
_symmetry.space_group_name_H-M   'P 1'
#
loop_
_entity.id
_entity.type
_entity.pdbx_description
1 polymer ?
#
loop_
_entity_poly.entity_id
_entity_poly.type
_entity_poly.pdbx_seq_one_letter_code
_entity_poly.pdbx_strand_id
1 'polypeptide(L)'
;MQEINIMSKAWQMFLLTVVIGVAAFFTGPQIWPMSHDVPMPPPNLLPGYMALSVVEALAFGFAVAFVVFGWPAIRDLRLGAPWLNRMLFVTLAWFMGNWWIHDNLHMHIGFDMNRLFYIELGFHMTMLACGVTLALSLLRLGSHAAAGKSA
;
A
#
# COMPACT_ATOMS: atom_id res chain seq x y z
N MET A 1 38.80 -15.88 -2.34
CA MET A 1 37.92 -15.04 -1.50
C MET A 1 36.51 -15.36 -1.91
N GLN A 2 35.70 -15.91 -0.99
CA GLN A 2 34.29 -16.22 -1.24
C GLN A 2 33.57 -14.95 -1.71
N GLU A 3 32.88 -15.03 -2.84
CA GLU A 3 31.90 -14.03 -3.21
C GLU A 3 30.92 -13.89 -2.05
N ILE A 4 30.87 -12.68 -1.47
CA ILE A 4 29.78 -12.30 -0.59
C ILE A 4 28.53 -12.44 -1.45
N ASN A 5 27.73 -13.47 -1.18
CA ASN A 5 26.49 -13.73 -1.91
C ASN A 5 25.56 -12.54 -1.63
N ILE A 6 25.57 -11.56 -2.52
CA ILE A 6 24.74 -10.36 -2.44
C ILE A 6 23.30 -10.86 -2.55
N MET A 7 22.63 -10.86 -1.40
CA MET A 7 21.25 -11.28 -1.20
C MET A 7 20.32 -10.85 -2.35
N SER A 8 19.46 -11.75 -2.81
CA SER A 8 18.59 -11.50 -3.97
C SER A 8 17.66 -10.29 -3.75
N LYS A 9 17.25 -9.60 -4.83
CA LYS A 9 16.32 -8.46 -4.75
C LYS A 9 15.02 -8.80 -4.02
N ALA A 10 14.53 -10.02 -4.18
CA ALA A 10 13.35 -10.50 -3.47
C ALA A 10 13.57 -10.52 -1.95
N TRP A 11 14.74 -10.97 -1.50
CA TRP A 11 15.11 -10.94 -0.09
C TRP A 11 15.31 -9.51 0.43
N GLN A 12 15.91 -8.62 -0.35
CA GLN A 12 16.02 -7.20 0.00
C GLN A 12 14.65 -6.54 0.16
N MET A 13 13.73 -6.79 -0.77
CA MET A 13 12.35 -6.32 -0.69
C MET A 13 11.64 -6.87 0.55
N PHE A 14 11.77 -8.17 0.82
CA PHE A 14 11.18 -8.81 2.00
C PHE A 14 11.72 -8.19 3.30
N LEU A 15 13.03 -8.06 3.43
CA LEU A 15 13.63 -7.48 4.64
C LEU A 15 13.21 -6.03 4.83
N LEU A 16 13.20 -5.22 3.76
CA LEU A 16 12.75 -3.84 3.86
C LEU A 16 11.27 -3.77 4.24
N THR A 17 10.43 -4.66 3.68
CA THR A 17 9.01 -4.78 4.03
C THR A 17 8.83 -5.05 5.52
N VAL A 18 9.56 -6.03 6.07
CA VAL A 18 9.46 -6.39 7.48
C VAL A 18 9.99 -5.27 8.36
N VAL A 19 11.15 -4.69 8.05
CA VAL A 19 11.75 -3.61 8.87
C VAL A 19 10.83 -2.39 8.92
N ILE A 20 10.35 -1.93 7.77
CA ILE A 20 9.46 -0.77 7.71
C ILE A 20 8.10 -1.10 8.32
N GLY A 21 7.54 -2.30 8.07
CA GLY A 21 6.25 -2.68 8.63
C GLY A 21 6.29 -2.83 10.14
N VAL A 22 7.34 -3.42 10.71
CA VAL A 22 7.53 -3.48 12.17
C VAL A 22 7.66 -2.07 12.75
N ALA A 23 8.46 -1.20 12.13
CA ALA A 23 8.56 0.19 12.56
C ALA A 23 7.18 0.88 12.52
N ALA A 24 6.46 0.78 11.41
CA ALA A 24 5.15 1.38 11.21
C ALA A 24 4.10 0.90 12.24
N PHE A 25 4.10 -0.39 12.59
CA PHE A 25 3.22 -0.95 13.62
C PHE A 25 3.43 -0.27 14.98
N PHE A 26 4.68 -0.09 15.40
CA PHE A 26 4.99 0.55 16.68
C PHE A 26 4.88 2.08 16.65
N THR A 27 5.17 2.72 15.50
CA THR A 27 5.15 4.19 15.41
C THR A 27 3.77 4.76 15.13
N GLY A 28 2.84 4.01 14.53
CA GLY A 28 1.50 4.49 14.18
C GLY A 28 0.80 5.19 15.35
N PRO A 29 0.62 4.51 16.50
CA PRO A 29 0.01 5.12 17.70
C PRO A 29 0.83 6.25 18.34
N GLN A 30 2.12 6.39 17.99
CA GLN A 30 2.98 7.48 18.51
C GLN A 30 2.85 8.74 17.65
N ILE A 31 2.73 8.56 16.33
CA ILE A 31 2.52 9.65 15.36
C ILE A 31 1.07 10.15 15.43
N TRP A 32 0.12 9.22 15.55
CA TRP A 32 -1.31 9.46 15.64
C TRP A 32 -1.89 8.80 16.91
N PRO A 33 -1.70 9.43 18.08
CA PRO A 33 -2.28 8.92 19.32
C PRO A 33 -3.79 8.77 19.21
N MET A 34 -4.33 7.66 19.69
CA MET A 34 -5.77 7.41 19.72
C MET A 34 -6.49 8.54 20.47
N SER A 35 -7.60 9.04 19.90
CA SER A 35 -8.43 10.04 20.58
C SER A 35 -8.99 9.48 21.89
N HIS A 36 -9.09 10.34 22.91
CA HIS A 36 -9.67 9.99 24.21
C HIS A 36 -11.14 9.58 24.14
N ASP A 37 -11.84 9.99 23.07
CA ASP A 37 -13.26 9.70 22.89
C ASP A 37 -13.49 8.29 22.34
N VAL A 38 -12.45 7.64 21.79
CA VAL A 38 -12.56 6.29 21.22
C VAL A 38 -12.45 5.25 22.35
N PRO A 39 -13.51 4.46 22.61
CA PRO A 39 -13.46 3.44 23.65
C PRO A 39 -12.50 2.32 23.25
N MET A 40 -11.83 1.75 24.25
CA MET A 40 -11.01 0.55 24.05
C MET A 40 -11.90 -0.61 23.57
N PRO A 41 -11.44 -1.39 22.57
CA PRO A 41 -12.21 -2.54 22.10
C PRO A 41 -12.33 -3.58 23.22
N PRO A 42 -13.45 -4.34 23.25
CA PRO A 42 -13.60 -5.49 24.13
C PRO A 42 -12.39 -6.44 24.05
N PRO A 43 -11.91 -7.02 25.18
CA PRO A 43 -10.68 -7.82 25.19
C PRO A 43 -10.70 -9.02 24.22
N ASN A 44 -11.88 -9.57 23.94
CA ASN A 44 -12.04 -10.67 22.99
C ASN A 44 -11.85 -10.25 21.52
N LEU A 45 -11.99 -8.97 21.18
CA LEU A 45 -11.79 -8.45 19.83
C LEU A 45 -10.39 -7.88 19.61
N LEU A 46 -9.67 -7.54 20.68
CA LEU A 46 -8.35 -6.93 20.62
C LEU A 46 -7.34 -7.72 19.75
N PRO A 47 -7.22 -9.07 19.84
CA PRO A 47 -6.32 -9.82 18.97
C PRO A 47 -6.62 -9.64 17.48
N GLY A 48 -7.90 -9.51 17.11
CA GLY A 48 -8.32 -9.29 15.73
C GLY A 48 -7.87 -7.93 15.19
N TYR A 49 -8.08 -6.87 15.97
CA TYR A 49 -7.62 -5.52 15.61
C TYR A 49 -6.09 -5.44 15.54
N MET A 50 -5.37 -6.11 16.45
CA MET A 50 -3.91 -6.20 16.37
C MET A 50 -3.45 -6.90 15.10
N ALA A 51 -4.07 -8.02 14.73
CA ALA A 51 -3.75 -8.73 13.49
C ALA A 51 -3.99 -7.86 12.25
N LEU A 52 -5.11 -7.13 12.20
CA LEU A 52 -5.41 -6.19 11.13
C LEU A 52 -4.33 -5.10 11.02
N SER A 53 -3.97 -4.48 12.15
CA SER A 53 -2.94 -3.44 12.20
C SER A 53 -1.56 -3.96 11.77
N VAL A 54 -1.20 -5.21 12.11
CA VAL A 54 0.03 -5.85 11.62
C VAL A 54 0.00 -6.01 10.10
N VAL A 55 -1.12 -6.46 9.53
CA VAL A 55 -1.26 -6.64 8.08
C VAL A 55 -1.13 -5.30 7.36
N GLU A 56 -1.79 -4.26 7.83
CA GLU A 56 -1.71 -2.92 7.24
C GLU A 56 -0.31 -2.32 7.34
N ALA A 57 0.35 -2.47 8.49
CA ALA A 57 1.71 -1.99 8.67
C ALA A 57 2.69 -2.73 7.74
N LEU A 58 2.55 -4.06 7.58
CA LEU A 58 3.34 -4.83 6.63
C LEU A 58 3.03 -4.46 5.18
N ALA A 59 1.77 -4.19 4.83
CA ALA A 59 1.37 -3.71 3.51
C ALA A 59 1.98 -2.34 3.20
N PHE A 60 2.04 -1.44 4.19
CA PHE A 60 2.77 -0.18 4.09
C PHE A 60 4.28 -0.40 3.89
N GLY A 61 4.88 -1.31 4.67
CA GLY A 61 6.28 -1.70 4.47
C GLY A 61 6.54 -2.24 3.07
N PHE A 62 5.63 -3.05 2.54
CA PHE A 62 5.71 -3.58 1.19
C PHE A 62 5.58 -2.46 0.15
N ALA A 63 4.66 -1.50 0.35
CA ALA A 63 4.52 -0.35 -0.54
C ALA A 63 5.82 0.45 -0.62
N VAL A 64 6.50 0.70 0.51
CA VAL A 64 7.82 1.35 0.53
C VAL A 64 8.87 0.52 -0.21
N ALA A 65 8.93 -0.79 0.06
CA ALA A 65 9.85 -1.67 -0.65
C ALA A 65 9.59 -1.71 -2.17
N PHE A 66 8.32 -1.73 -2.56
CA PHE A 66 7.90 -1.65 -3.97
C PHE A 66 8.29 -0.32 -4.60
N VAL A 67 8.19 0.80 -3.89
CA VAL A 67 8.67 2.10 -4.39
C VAL A 67 10.18 2.07 -4.65
N VAL A 68 10.96 1.44 -3.77
CA VAL A 68 12.43 1.36 -3.90
C VAL A 68 12.85 0.42 -5.03
N PHE A 69 12.21 -0.76 -5.14
CA PHE A 69 12.70 -1.85 -5.98
C PHE A 69 11.82 -2.19 -7.19
N GLY A 70 10.56 -1.75 -7.19
CA GLY A 70 9.54 -2.20 -8.14
C GLY A 70 9.54 -1.48 -9.49
N TRP A 71 10.12 -0.29 -9.59
CA TRP A 71 10.07 0.52 -10.83
C TRP A 71 10.60 -0.21 -12.07
N PRO A 72 11.75 -0.93 -12.03
CA PRO A 72 12.24 -1.69 -13.18
C PRO A 72 11.26 -2.74 -13.71
N ALA A 73 10.37 -3.29 -12.88
CA ALA A 73 9.38 -4.28 -13.30
C ALA A 73 8.17 -3.66 -14.02
N ILE A 74 7.91 -2.37 -13.82
CA ILE A 74 6.71 -1.67 -14.31
C ILE A 74 7.03 -0.73 -15.47
N ARG A 75 8.21 -0.11 -15.48
CA ARG A 75 8.55 1.01 -16.37
C ARG A 75 8.49 0.67 -17.86
N ASP A 76 8.73 -0.59 -18.21
CA ASP A 76 8.85 -1.08 -19.60
C ASP A 76 7.59 -1.85 -20.05
N LEU A 77 6.51 -1.81 -19.27
CA LEU A 77 5.24 -2.42 -19.67
C LEU A 77 4.66 -1.73 -20.91
N ARG A 78 4.12 -2.53 -21.82
CA ARG A 78 3.47 -2.04 -23.05
C ARG A 78 2.01 -1.69 -22.74
N LEU A 79 1.79 -0.57 -22.03
CA LEU A 79 0.43 -0.07 -21.73
C LEU A 79 -0.12 0.92 -22.78
N GLY A 80 0.65 1.19 -23.83
CA GLY A 80 0.27 2.13 -24.89
C GLY A 80 0.59 3.60 -24.59
N ALA A 81 0.95 3.95 -23.35
CA ALA A 81 1.44 5.29 -23.00
C ALA A 81 2.45 5.24 -21.82
N PRO A 82 3.62 5.91 -21.90
CA PRO A 82 4.63 5.88 -20.83
C PRO A 82 4.17 6.45 -19.49
N TRP A 83 3.25 7.43 -19.50
CA TRP A 83 2.69 8.00 -18.27
C TRP A 83 1.81 6.99 -17.52
N LEU A 84 1.20 6.04 -18.23
CA LEU A 84 0.32 5.04 -17.62
C LEU A 84 1.12 4.03 -16.79
N ASN A 85 2.36 3.71 -17.19
CA ASN A 85 3.28 2.90 -16.37
C ASN A 85 3.62 3.60 -15.05
N ARG A 86 3.82 4.92 -15.10
CA ARG A 86 4.06 5.73 -13.88
C ARG A 86 2.83 5.76 -12.99
N MET A 87 1.65 5.97 -13.57
CA MET A 87 0.40 5.95 -12.79
C MET A 87 0.14 4.58 -12.18
N LEU A 88 0.33 3.48 -12.93
CA LEU A 88 0.23 2.13 -12.38
C LEU A 88 1.20 1.90 -11.22
N PHE A 89 2.43 2.39 -11.34
CA PHE A 89 3.43 2.28 -10.26
C PHE A 89 2.98 3.02 -8.98
N VAL A 90 2.53 4.27 -9.12
CA VAL A 90 2.01 5.07 -8.00
C VAL A 90 0.75 4.43 -7.43
N THR A 91 -0.15 3.96 -8.29
CA THR A 91 -1.38 3.26 -7.92
C THR A 91 -1.08 2.04 -7.06
N LEU A 92 -0.15 1.17 -7.47
CA LEU A 92 0.18 -0.04 -6.70
C LEU A 92 0.78 0.30 -5.33
N ALA A 93 1.66 1.31 -5.26
CA ALA A 93 2.24 1.77 -4.01
C ALA A 93 1.16 2.35 -3.08
N TRP A 94 0.32 3.25 -3.59
CA TRP A 94 -0.74 3.90 -2.80
C TRP A 94 -1.82 2.91 -2.36
N PHE A 95 -2.30 2.07 -3.28
CA PHE A 95 -3.33 1.06 -3.03
C PHE A 95 -2.98 0.11 -1.89
N MET A 96 -1.68 -0.20 -1.71
CA MET A 96 -1.18 -1.02 -0.62
C MET A 96 -0.87 -0.21 0.65
N GLY A 97 -0.22 0.95 0.52
CA GLY A 97 0.31 1.68 1.67
C GLY A 97 -0.67 2.61 2.37
N ASN A 98 -1.72 3.05 1.69
CA ASN A 98 -2.60 4.10 2.24
C ASN A 98 -3.36 3.66 3.51
N TRP A 99 -3.71 2.37 3.64
CA TRP A 99 -4.52 1.84 4.74
C TRP A 99 -3.95 2.12 6.12
N TRP A 100 -2.64 1.92 6.29
CA TRP A 100 -1.99 2.23 7.57
C TRP A 100 -2.13 3.71 7.94
N ILE A 101 -2.02 4.63 6.98
CA ILE A 101 -2.20 6.06 7.23
C ILE A 101 -3.68 6.36 7.54
N HIS A 102 -4.59 5.79 6.74
CA HIS A 102 -6.03 5.96 6.87
C HIS A 102 -6.52 5.55 8.26
N ASP A 103 -6.23 4.33 8.70
CA ASP A 103 -6.77 3.77 9.94
C ASP A 103 -6.15 4.43 11.18
N ASN A 104 -4.86 4.74 11.16
CA ASN A 104 -4.24 5.51 12.25
C ASN A 104 -4.86 6.91 12.37
N LEU A 105 -5.09 7.59 11.23
CA LEU A 105 -5.71 8.91 11.23
C LEU A 105 -7.18 8.84 11.69
N HIS A 106 -7.91 7.79 11.30
CA HIS A 106 -9.27 7.52 11.76
C HIS A 106 -9.33 7.38 13.29
N MET A 107 -8.42 6.59 13.87
CA MET A 107 -8.34 6.40 15.34
C MET A 107 -7.93 7.68 16.08
N HIS A 108 -7.08 8.50 15.46
CA HIS A 108 -6.64 9.77 16.05
C HIS A 108 -7.71 10.87 15.99
N ILE A 109 -8.50 10.91 14.92
CA ILE A 109 -9.61 11.86 14.79
C ILE A 109 -10.75 11.51 15.75
N GLY A 110 -11.00 10.22 15.98
CA GLY A 110 -12.09 9.77 16.83
C GLY A 110 -13.45 10.09 16.23
N PHE A 111 -14.30 10.82 16.96
CA PHE A 111 -15.69 11.09 16.56
C PHE A 111 -15.95 12.47 15.94
N ASP A 112 -14.91 13.23 15.56
CA ASP A 112 -15.08 14.48 14.80
C ASP A 112 -15.56 14.17 13.37
N MET A 113 -16.87 14.20 13.18
CA MET A 113 -17.55 13.83 11.93
C MET A 113 -17.12 14.68 10.73
N ASN A 114 -16.75 15.94 10.93
CA ASN A 114 -16.30 16.79 9.83
C ASN A 114 -14.93 16.32 9.32
N ARG A 115 -14.01 16.02 10.23
CA ARG A 115 -12.69 15.49 9.86
C ARG A 115 -12.79 14.08 9.32
N LEU A 116 -13.64 13.24 9.91
CA LEU A 116 -13.91 11.89 9.40
C LEU A 116 -14.38 11.95 7.95
N PHE A 117 -15.33 12.82 7.62
CA PHE A 117 -15.79 12.97 6.24
C PHE A 117 -14.65 13.23 5.24
N TYR A 118 -13.67 14.06 5.60
CA TYR A 118 -12.53 14.35 4.73
C TYR A 118 -11.56 13.18 4.57
N ILE A 119 -11.33 12.37 5.61
CA ILE A 119 -10.50 11.16 5.47
C ILE A 119 -11.23 10.13 4.60
N GLU A 120 -12.52 9.93 4.83
CA GLU A 120 -13.33 8.99 4.07
C GLU A 120 -13.30 9.37 2.59
N LEU A 121 -13.59 10.65 2.29
CA LEU A 121 -13.55 11.16 0.93
C LEU A 121 -12.16 11.03 0.30
N GLY A 122 -11.09 11.45 0.99
CA GLY A 122 -9.74 11.47 0.43
C GLY A 122 -9.21 10.07 0.11
N PHE A 123 -9.28 9.15 1.08
CA PHE A 123 -8.76 7.80 0.91
C PHE A 123 -9.64 6.96 -0.02
N HIS A 124 -10.98 7.01 0.11
CA HIS A 124 -11.84 6.20 -0.74
C HIS A 124 -11.83 6.66 -2.20
N MET A 125 -11.85 7.97 -2.47
CA MET A 125 -11.83 8.46 -3.85
C MET A 125 -10.49 8.14 -4.55
N THR A 126 -9.37 8.22 -3.83
CA THR A 126 -8.07 7.82 -4.38
C THR A 126 -7.97 6.31 -4.60
N MET A 127 -8.64 5.51 -3.76
CA MET A 127 -8.76 4.05 -3.96
C MET A 127 -9.64 3.68 -5.16
N LEU A 128 -10.74 4.40 -5.39
CA LEU A 128 -11.53 4.25 -6.62
C LEU A 128 -10.71 4.60 -7.86
N ALA A 129 -9.94 5.68 -7.82
CA ALA A 129 -9.03 6.04 -8.90
C ALA A 129 -7.98 4.94 -9.15
N CYS A 130 -7.41 4.36 -8.09
CA CYS A 130 -6.52 3.21 -8.19
C CYS A 130 -7.19 2.02 -8.89
N GLY A 131 -8.43 1.70 -8.53
CA GLY A 131 -9.21 0.64 -9.18
C GLY A 131 -9.38 0.86 -10.69
N VAL A 132 -9.72 2.10 -11.09
CA VAL A 132 -9.83 2.47 -12.51
C VAL A 132 -8.48 2.33 -13.23
N THR A 133 -7.39 2.85 -12.65
CA THR A 133 -6.05 2.75 -13.24
C THR A 133 -5.61 1.29 -13.40
N LEU A 134 -5.86 0.44 -12.40
CA LEU A 134 -5.59 -1.00 -12.47
C LEU A 134 -6.38 -1.67 -13.59
N ALA A 135 -7.70 -1.44 -13.65
CA ALA A 135 -8.56 -2.02 -14.66
C ALA A 135 -8.11 -1.63 -16.09
N LEU A 136 -7.84 -0.34 -16.32
CA LEU A 136 -7.36 0.15 -17.62
C LEU A 136 -6.00 -0.45 -17.98
N SER A 137 -5.08 -0.54 -17.01
CA SER A 137 -3.74 -1.12 -17.23
C SER A 137 -3.84 -2.60 -17.63
N LEU A 138 -4.69 -3.37 -16.95
CA LEU A 138 -4.91 -4.79 -17.25
C LEU A 138 -5.55 -4.98 -18.64
N LEU A 139 -6.56 -4.18 -18.99
CA LEU A 139 -7.18 -4.23 -20.32
C LEU A 139 -6.15 -3.99 -21.43
N ARG A 140 -5.27 -2.99 -21.25
CA ARG A 140 -4.20 -2.69 -22.22
C ARG A 140 -3.21 -3.84 -22.36
N LEU A 141 -2.76 -4.43 -21.24
CA LEU A 141 -1.87 -5.60 -21.28
C LEU A 141 -2.52 -6.78 -22.03
N GLY A 142 -3.80 -7.05 -21.74
CA GLY A 142 -4.57 -8.11 -22.39
C GLY A 142 -4.72 -7.90 -23.90
N SER A 143 -5.04 -6.68 -24.34
CA SER A 143 -5.17 -6.36 -25.77
C SER A 143 -3.87 -6.59 -26.55
N HIS A 144 -2.72 -6.21 -25.98
CA HIS A 144 -1.42 -6.45 -26.61
C HIS A 144 -1.06 -7.93 -26.68
N ALA A 145 -1.37 -8.69 -25.63
CA ALA A 145 -1.14 -10.14 -25.61
C ALA A 145 -2.02 -10.88 -26.64
N ALA A 146 -3.25 -10.42 -26.87
CA ALA A 146 -4.15 -10.97 -27.88
C ALA A 146 -3.68 -10.64 -29.31
N ALA A 147 -3.29 -9.39 -29.58
CA ALA A 147 -2.81 -8.98 -30.89
C ALA A 147 -1.53 -9.73 -31.33
N GLY A 148 -0.63 -10.04 -30.39
CA GLY A 148 0.59 -10.81 -30.68
C GLY A 148 0.36 -12.30 -30.96
N LYS A 149 -0.83 -12.85 -30.67
CA LYS A 149 -1.19 -14.24 -30.98
C LYS A 149 -1.86 -14.40 -32.35
N SER A 150 -2.26 -13.29 -32.98
CA SER A 150 -2.93 -13.27 -34.28
C SER A 150 -2.01 -12.92 -35.46
N ALA A 151 -0.71 -12.74 -35.19
CA ALA A 151 0.34 -12.50 -36.18
C ALA A 151 1.22 -13.76 -36.32
#